data_AF-A0A0F8ZIE7-F1
#
_entry.id   AF-A0A0F8ZIE7-F1
#
_cell.length_a   1.000
_cell.length_b   1.000
_cell.length_c   1.000
_cell.angle_alpha   90.00
_cell.angle_beta   90.00
_cell.angle_gamma   90.00
#
_symmetry.space_group_name_H-M   'P 1'
#
loop_
_entity.id
_entity.type
_entity.pdbx_description
1 polymer ?
#
loop_
_entity_poly.entity_id
_entity_poly.type
_entity_poly.pdbx_seq_one_letter_code
_entity_poly.pdbx_strand_id
1 'polypeptide(L)'
;MTSLILFIVGGSLNAVQDTLADHWEESIFKKWGWDKEFWHKASSWKRKYWLPSWIPDAWTDGWHIIKFLKLVCYGLAIVFYQPLIQIWILPVWSTDFIIIGMGRNLTMSLFYYKILRVKKEK
;
A
#
# COMPACT_ATOMS: atom_id res chain seq x y z
N MET A 1 1.85 17.49 9.54
CA MET A 1 0.98 16.37 10.00
C MET A 1 0.31 15.62 8.84
N THR A 2 -0.26 16.30 7.86
CA THR A 2 -0.93 15.67 6.69
C THR A 2 -0.03 14.68 5.93
N SER A 3 1.23 15.06 5.67
CA SER A 3 2.22 14.20 5.01
C SER A 3 2.44 12.87 5.74
N LEU A 4 2.56 12.90 7.07
CA LEU A 4 2.73 11.69 7.90
C LEU A 4 1.51 10.76 7.79
N ILE A 5 0.29 11.32 7.86
CA ILE A 5 -0.95 10.55 7.71
C ILE A 5 -0.99 9.89 6.33
N LEU A 6 -0.67 10.64 5.26
CA LEU A 6 -0.64 10.12 3.90
C LEU A 6 0.42 9.01 3.72
N PHE A 7 1.58 9.12 4.36
CA PHE A 7 2.60 8.06 4.36
C PHE A 7 2.16 6.80 5.12
N ILE A 8 1.45 6.96 6.24
CA ILE A 8 0.87 5.86 7.00
C ILE A 8 -0.17 5.12 6.13
N VAL A 9 -1.10 5.86 5.52
CA VAL A 9 -2.10 5.30 4.60
C VAL A 9 -1.42 4.61 3.40
N GLY A 10 -0.40 5.24 2.81
CA GLY A 10 0.40 4.65 1.75
C GLY A 10 1.12 3.36 2.19
N GLY A 11 1.57 3.29 3.44
CA GLY A 11 2.12 2.10 4.07
C GLY A 11 1.10 0.96 4.18
N SER A 12 -0.13 1.26 4.62
CA SER A 12 -1.24 0.28 4.63
C SER A 12 -1.57 -0.23 3.23
N LEU A 13 -1.69 0.67 2.25
CA LEU A 13 -1.94 0.29 0.85
C LEU A 13 -0.80 -0.55 0.27
N ASN A 14 0.45 -0.27 0.66
CA ASN A 14 1.58 -1.11 0.28
C ASN A 14 1.44 -2.53 0.86
N ALA A 15 1.03 -2.66 2.14
CA ALA A 15 0.78 -3.97 2.73
C ALA A 15 -0.36 -4.73 2.03
N VAL A 16 -1.43 -4.02 1.62
CA VAL A 16 -2.49 -4.61 0.78
C VAL A 16 -1.92 -5.10 -0.55
N GLN A 17 -1.17 -4.26 -1.25
CA GLN A 17 -0.57 -4.61 -2.54
C GLN A 17 0.33 -5.85 -2.47
N ASP A 18 1.18 -5.93 -1.45
CA ASP A 18 2.10 -7.06 -1.24
C ASP A 18 1.32 -8.32 -0.85
N THR A 19 0.28 -8.19 -0.01
CA THR A 19 -0.59 -9.32 0.36
C THR A 19 -1.33 -9.89 -0.86
N LEU A 20 -1.83 -9.02 -1.73
CA LEU A 20 -2.49 -9.39 -2.99
C LEU A 20 -1.53 -10.06 -4.00
N ALA A 21 -0.23 -9.81 -3.88
CA ALA A 21 0.79 -10.40 -4.75
C ALA A 21 1.27 -11.76 -4.24
N ASP A 22 1.67 -11.81 -2.98
CA ASP A 22 2.51 -12.91 -2.46
C ASP A 22 1.75 -13.83 -1.49
N HIS A 23 0.64 -13.37 -0.92
CA HIS A 23 -0.05 -14.06 0.18
C HIS A 23 -1.56 -14.16 -0.02
N TRP A 24 -2.04 -14.19 -1.27
CA TRP A 24 -3.46 -14.27 -1.59
C TRP A 24 -4.18 -15.43 -0.88
N GLU A 25 -3.58 -16.63 -0.91
CA GLU A 25 -4.17 -17.85 -0.36
C GLU A 25 -4.36 -17.80 1.18
N GLU A 26 -3.60 -16.96 1.86
CA GLU A 26 -3.62 -16.77 3.32
C GLU A 26 -4.19 -15.39 3.71
N SER A 27 -4.80 -14.67 2.76
CA SER A 27 -5.28 -13.31 2.98
C SER A 27 -6.74 -13.25 3.46
N ILE A 28 -7.09 -12.17 4.17
CA ILE A 28 -8.49 -11.85 4.50
C ILE A 28 -9.35 -11.65 3.24
N PHE A 29 -8.75 -11.22 2.12
CA PHE A 29 -9.44 -10.97 0.86
C PHE A 29 -10.01 -12.27 0.28
N LYS A 30 -9.21 -13.34 0.27
CA LYS A 30 -9.71 -14.67 -0.11
C LYS A 30 -10.77 -15.17 0.87
N LYS A 31 -10.55 -14.99 2.19
CA LYS A 31 -11.53 -15.39 3.22
C LYS A 31 -12.88 -14.68 3.03
N TRP A 32 -12.88 -13.43 2.59
CA TRP A 32 -14.09 -12.65 2.30
C TRP A 32 -14.66 -12.89 0.91
N GLY A 33 -14.13 -13.86 0.15
CA GLY A 33 -14.65 -14.22 -1.16
C GLY A 33 -14.38 -13.15 -2.24
N TRP A 34 -13.34 -12.35 -2.08
CA TRP A 34 -12.96 -11.39 -3.13
C TRP A 34 -12.53 -12.13 -4.40
N ASP A 35 -12.89 -11.55 -5.55
CA ASP A 35 -12.60 -12.13 -6.85
C ASP A 35 -11.10 -12.23 -7.12
N LYS A 36 -10.57 -13.46 -7.15
CA LYS A 36 -9.16 -13.75 -7.41
C LYS A 36 -8.73 -13.18 -8.75
N GLU A 37 -9.56 -13.25 -9.77
CA GLU A 37 -9.18 -12.77 -11.09
C GLU A 37 -9.06 -11.24 -11.15
N PHE A 38 -9.65 -10.49 -10.21
CA PHE A 38 -9.56 -9.02 -10.20
C PHE A 38 -8.44 -8.54 -9.27
N TRP A 39 -8.30 -9.18 -8.11
CA TRP A 39 -7.45 -8.68 -7.03
C TRP A 39 -6.07 -9.34 -6.96
N HIS A 40 -5.93 -10.60 -7.40
CA HIS A 40 -4.66 -11.33 -7.32
C HIS A 40 -3.72 -10.96 -8.46
N LYS A 41 -2.52 -10.46 -8.12
CA LYS A 41 -1.54 -9.96 -9.10
C LYS A 41 -1.27 -10.91 -10.26
N ALA A 42 -1.12 -12.21 -10.00
CA ALA A 42 -0.76 -13.18 -11.03
C ALA A 42 -1.92 -13.54 -11.98
N SER A 43 -3.16 -13.22 -11.60
CA SER A 43 -4.36 -13.48 -12.39
C SER A 43 -4.89 -12.20 -13.05
N SER A 44 -4.74 -11.07 -12.38
CA SER A 44 -5.44 -9.84 -12.71
C SER A 44 -5.00 -9.14 -13.99
N TRP A 45 -3.70 -9.21 -14.31
CA TRP A 45 -3.15 -8.68 -15.56
C TRP A 45 -3.78 -9.29 -16.82
N LYS A 46 -4.35 -10.50 -16.74
CA LYS A 46 -5.01 -11.15 -17.89
C LYS A 46 -6.27 -10.41 -18.33
N ARG A 47 -6.92 -9.64 -17.46
CA ARG A 47 -8.09 -8.82 -17.83
C ARG A 47 -7.75 -7.71 -18.80
N LYS A 48 -6.51 -7.21 -18.77
CA LYS A 48 -6.06 -6.14 -19.66
C LYS A 48 -6.21 -6.49 -21.13
N TYR A 49 -6.06 -7.77 -21.51
CA TYR A 49 -6.17 -8.19 -22.91
C TYR A 49 -7.56 -8.01 -23.52
N TRP A 50 -8.59 -7.83 -22.69
CA TRP A 50 -9.97 -7.60 -23.13
C TRP A 50 -10.31 -6.11 -23.28
N LEU A 51 -9.42 -5.22 -22.84
CA LEU A 51 -9.62 -3.78 -22.84
C LEU A 51 -8.75 -3.10 -23.91
N PRO A 52 -9.21 -1.98 -24.49
CA PRO A 52 -8.39 -1.18 -25.39
C PRO A 52 -7.07 -0.75 -24.73
N SER A 53 -5.98 -0.75 -25.52
CA SER A 53 -4.62 -0.45 -25.04
C SER A 53 -4.41 0.97 -24.49
N TRP A 54 -5.34 1.89 -24.74
CA TRP A 54 -5.30 3.26 -24.21
C TRP A 54 -5.84 3.37 -22.77
N ILE A 55 -6.51 2.34 -22.26
CA ILE A 55 -6.98 2.31 -20.87
C ILE A 55 -5.78 2.08 -19.96
N PRO A 56 -5.48 2.99 -19.00
CA PRO A 56 -4.32 2.80 -18.15
C PRO A 56 -4.51 1.62 -17.18
N ASP A 57 -3.42 0.91 -16.91
CA ASP A 57 -3.40 -0.30 -16.06
C ASP A 57 -3.99 -0.07 -14.67
N ALA A 58 -3.91 1.17 -14.16
CA ALA A 58 -4.52 1.57 -12.89
C ALA A 58 -6.04 1.37 -12.83
N TRP A 59 -6.74 1.20 -13.97
CA TRP A 59 -8.19 0.97 -14.02
C TRP A 59 -8.55 -0.45 -14.48
N THR A 60 -7.57 -1.30 -14.79
CA THR A 60 -7.84 -2.63 -15.35
C THR A 60 -7.97 -3.71 -14.30
N ASP A 61 -7.33 -3.54 -13.14
CA ASP A 61 -7.37 -4.51 -12.06
C ASP A 61 -7.10 -3.94 -10.66
N GLY A 62 -7.58 -4.68 -9.66
CA GLY A 62 -7.50 -4.30 -8.25
C GLY A 62 -6.08 -4.11 -7.75
N TRP A 63 -5.12 -4.91 -8.22
CA TRP A 63 -3.72 -4.77 -7.78
C TRP A 63 -3.11 -3.45 -8.25
N HIS A 64 -3.34 -3.06 -9.52
CA HIS A 64 -2.89 -1.77 -10.03
C HIS A 64 -3.66 -0.58 -9.45
N ILE A 65 -4.96 -0.72 -9.14
CA ILE A 65 -5.73 0.30 -8.40
C ILE A 65 -5.04 0.60 -7.07
N ILE A 66 -4.71 -0.42 -6.28
CA ILE A 66 -4.03 -0.24 -4.98
C ILE A 66 -2.64 0.39 -5.18
N LYS A 67 -1.89 -0.02 -6.20
CA LYS A 67 -0.59 0.59 -6.54
C LYS A 67 -0.74 2.07 -6.87
N PHE A 68 -1.74 2.44 -7.66
CA PHE A 68 -2.03 3.82 -8.03
C PHE A 68 -2.40 4.65 -6.80
N LEU A 69 -3.35 4.19 -5.98
CA LEU A 69 -3.75 4.87 -4.75
C LEU A 69 -2.57 5.09 -3.80
N LYS A 70 -1.70 4.07 -3.65
CA LYS A 70 -0.46 4.20 -2.88
C LYS A 70 0.44 5.32 -3.41
N LEU A 71 0.65 5.38 -4.74
CA LEU A 71 1.47 6.41 -5.37
C LEU A 71 0.86 7.80 -5.23
N VAL A 72 -0.47 7.92 -5.35
CA VAL A 72 -1.18 9.18 -5.09
C VAL A 72 -0.97 9.63 -3.64
N CYS A 73 -1.10 8.72 -2.66
CA CYS A 73 -0.82 9.04 -1.26
C CYS A 73 0.62 9.57 -1.06
N TYR A 74 1.62 8.90 -1.64
CA TYR A 74 3.02 9.37 -1.51
C TYR A 74 3.28 10.68 -2.27
N GLY A 75 2.71 10.86 -3.45
CA GLY A 75 2.82 12.11 -4.20
C GLY A 75 2.19 13.29 -3.44
N LEU A 76 0.98 13.11 -2.93
CA LEU A 76 0.32 14.13 -2.09
C LEU A 76 1.07 14.37 -0.78
N ALA A 77 1.69 13.34 -0.20
CA ALA A 77 2.48 13.50 1.01
C ALA A 77 3.70 14.41 0.80
N ILE A 78 4.31 14.35 -0.39
CA ILE A 78 5.40 15.25 -0.80
C ILE A 78 4.87 16.67 -1.00
N VAL A 79 3.76 16.84 -1.73
CA VAL A 79 3.16 18.16 -1.99
C VAL A 79 2.74 18.86 -0.69
N PHE A 80 2.17 18.13 0.26
CA PHE A 80 1.74 18.65 1.55
C PHE A 80 2.76 18.45 2.67
N TYR A 81 4.03 18.24 2.31
CA TYR A 81 5.09 18.10 3.32
C TYR A 81 5.28 19.42 4.08
N GLN A 82 5.18 19.31 5.41
CA GLN A 82 5.55 20.33 6.36
C GLN A 82 6.48 19.71 7.38
N PRO A 83 7.56 20.40 7.79
CA PRO A 83 8.43 19.93 8.85
C PRO A 83 7.67 19.51 10.09
N LEU A 84 7.93 18.30 10.62
CA LEU A 84 7.18 17.78 11.77
C LEU A 84 7.78 18.30 13.08
N ILE A 85 9.05 18.03 13.32
CA ILE A 85 9.73 18.44 14.55
C ILE A 85 11.25 18.48 14.33
N GLN A 86 11.90 19.51 14.87
CA GLN A 86 13.36 19.53 14.97
C GLN A 86 13.79 18.93 16.31
N ILE A 87 14.47 17.79 16.27
CA ILE A 87 15.22 17.32 17.43
C ILE A 87 16.59 17.99 17.36
N TRP A 88 16.99 18.68 18.42
CA TRP A 88 18.21 19.51 18.47
C TRP A 88 19.49 18.84 17.94
N ILE A 89 19.59 17.51 18.06
CA ILE A 89 20.78 16.73 17.69
C ILE A 89 20.83 16.43 16.18
N LEU A 90 19.69 16.51 15.47
CA LEU A 90 19.59 16.13 14.06
C LEU A 90 19.07 17.29 13.20
N PRO A 91 19.50 17.37 11.93
CA PRO A 91 18.82 18.22 10.96
C PRO A 91 17.34 17.81 10.84
N VAL A 92 16.46 18.80 10.68
CA VAL A 92 15.00 18.61 10.58
C VAL A 92 14.61 17.54 9.57
N TRP A 93 15.24 17.55 8.40
CA TRP A 93 14.97 16.60 7.33
C TRP A 93 15.35 15.16 7.70
N SER A 94 16.39 14.96 8.50
CA SER A 94 16.80 13.64 8.98
C SER A 94 15.81 13.10 10.02
N THR A 95 15.39 13.96 10.96
CA THR A 95 14.34 13.61 11.95
C THR A 95 13.05 13.21 11.25
N ASP A 96 12.58 14.03 10.30
CA ASP A 96 11.35 13.78 9.58
C ASP A 96 11.43 12.50 8.73
N PHE A 97 12.57 12.24 8.07
CA PHE A 97 12.78 11.01 7.32
C PHE A 97 12.67 9.77 8.23
N ILE A 98 13.26 9.82 9.43
CA ILE A 98 13.18 8.73 10.41
C ILE A 98 11.73 8.53 10.86
N ILE A 99 11.04 9.59 11.28
CA ILE A 99 9.67 9.50 11.79
C ILE A 99 8.72 8.97 10.70
N ILE A 100 8.79 9.53 9.49
CA ILE A 100 7.94 9.13 8.36
C ILE A 100 8.26 7.68 7.95
N GLY A 101 9.54 7.32 7.86
CA GLY A 101 9.99 5.97 7.53
C GLY A 101 9.53 4.94 8.55
N MET A 102 9.65 5.24 9.84
CA MET A 102 9.15 4.41 10.93
C MET A 102 7.64 4.26 10.88
N GLY A 103 6.89 5.35 10.71
CA GLY A 103 5.43 5.32 10.60
C GLY A 103 4.95 4.45 9.43
N ARG A 104 5.58 4.59 8.26
CA ARG A 104 5.29 3.77 7.08
C ARG A 104 5.61 2.29 7.33
N ASN A 105 6.79 1.97 7.88
CA ASN A 105 7.22 0.58 8.11
C ASN A 105 6.41 -0.11 9.21
N LEU A 106 6.10 0.60 10.30
CA LEU A 106 5.26 0.07 11.38
C LEU A 106 3.87 -0.28 10.85
N THR A 107 3.26 0.62 10.08
CA THR A 107 1.93 0.40 9.51
C THR A 107 1.95 -0.74 8.50
N MET A 108 2.95 -0.78 7.63
CA MET A 108 3.12 -1.89 6.70
C MET A 108 3.23 -3.23 7.45
N SER A 109 4.08 -3.29 8.49
CA SER A 109 4.30 -4.51 9.28
C SER A 109 3.03 -4.94 10.02
N LEU A 110 2.30 -3.99 10.61
CA LEU A 110 1.05 -4.25 11.30
C LEU A 110 0.01 -4.84 10.36
N PHE A 111 -0.22 -4.20 9.21
CA PHE A 111 -1.19 -4.67 8.24
C PHE A 111 -0.76 -6.00 7.61
N TYR A 112 0.47 -6.09 7.15
CA TYR A 112 0.98 -7.26 6.42
C TYR A 112 1.05 -8.52 7.28
N TYR A 113 1.54 -8.42 8.52
CA TYR A 113 1.74 -9.61 9.36
C TYR A 113 0.58 -9.91 10.31
N LYS A 114 -0.15 -8.88 10.78
CA LYS A 114 -1.17 -9.09 11.83
C LYS A 114 -2.61 -8.96 11.35
N ILE A 115 -2.92 -8.04 10.44
CA ILE A 115 -4.31 -7.73 10.05
C ILE A 115 -4.73 -8.49 8.80
N LEU A 116 -3.95 -8.42 7.73
CA LEU A 116 -4.35 -8.89 6.39
C LEU A 116 -4.12 -10.39 6.19
N ARG A 117 -3.34 -11.04 7.05
CA ARG A 117 -3.07 -12.49 7.00
C ARG A 117 -3.91 -13.26 8.00
N VAL A 118 -4.57 -14.30 7.53
CA VAL A 118 -5.33 -15.25 8.35
C VAL A 118 -4.35 -16.33 8.82
N LYS A 119 -4.20 -16.50 10.13
CA LYS A 119 -3.44 -17.63 10.68
C LYS A 119 -4.16 -18.92 10.29
N LYS A 120 -3.42 -19.89 9.75
CA LYS A 120 -3.93 -21.27 9.63
C LYS A 120 -4.15 -21.78 11.05
N GLU A 121 -5.39 -22.09 11.41
CA GLU A 121 -5.67 -22.94 12.56
C GLU A 121 -4.97 -24.27 12.27
N LYS A 122 -4.03 -24.62 13.14
CA LYS A 122 -3.29 -25.89 13.06
C LYS A 122 -4.13 -27.01 13.61
#